data_AF-A0A6G3WJ87-F1
#
_entry.id   AF-A0A6G3WJ87-F1
#
_cell.length_a   1.000
_cell.length_b   1.000
_cell.length_c   1.000
_cell.angle_alpha   90.00
_cell.angle_beta   90.00
_cell.angle_gamma   90.00
#
_symmetry.space_group_name_H-M   'P 1'
#
loop_
_entity.id
_entity.type
_entity.pdbx_description
1 polymer ?
#
loop_
_entity_poly.entity_id
_entity_poly.type
_entity_poly.pdbx_seq_one_letter_code
_entity_poly.pdbx_strand_id
1 'polypeptide(L)'
;MKYFPETPVEERPEFHRAAKDFLARAAPKVVRQFSPMARVKWHLAASGRGDELVDLLHYERENPGAFSVRGLRRARIELPGVESSSLPSSVRNFNRSELPVRGKLLDLGWEDGKLLVKGYAYIPNVPSATGKRSLRVAVLRRQGSRSTLPLRIRTVLEPRATAEAKGALHSYDWSGFEIGIDPSRLRVRGQWQPGTWRLGIGIPRPGGMSVGSITKNNAGAAGHSCTRILDDGVRLVAGFDRNRLKLSVDVVPAEIIAQEADGETLTVTLRSRVTTPAGKYPTALRIDHEPSGFATDLPLQQGETGADGWLRHTARLDFADLPVDGVRPGKAVKYRALIVFADGTTRRATGGAKHVTGVHPLPEGREFAILTDGAGNFTPQVRTVQPLVDSVEWTAEGELLLSGVYTGPAEQMKMVLRHTGRNEDRPLPVEFADGRFTARLRPDTMPTY
;
A
#
# COMPACT_ATOMS: atom_id res chain seq x y z
N MET A 1 -11.53 -34.04 -15.10
CA MET A 1 -11.27 -33.02 -16.15
C MET A 1 -9.79 -32.81 -16.42
N LYS A 2 -8.91 -32.58 -15.42
CA LYS A 2 -7.45 -32.42 -15.65
C LYS A 2 -6.84 -33.57 -16.46
N TYR A 3 -7.24 -34.82 -16.20
CA TYR A 3 -6.72 -36.04 -16.84
C TYR A 3 -7.59 -36.56 -17.99
N PHE A 4 -8.46 -35.72 -18.56
CA PHE A 4 -9.31 -36.11 -19.68
C PHE A 4 -8.52 -36.52 -20.94
N PRO A 5 -7.38 -35.88 -21.29
CA PRO A 5 -6.55 -36.31 -22.42
C PRO A 5 -6.06 -37.75 -22.30
N GLU A 6 -5.79 -38.20 -21.08
CA GLU A 6 -5.34 -39.55 -20.76
C GLU A 6 -6.49 -40.55 -20.54
N THR A 7 -7.75 -40.11 -20.60
CA THR A 7 -8.92 -40.99 -20.41
C THR A 7 -9.11 -41.88 -21.64
N PRO A 8 -9.23 -43.21 -21.46
CA PRO A 8 -9.51 -44.15 -22.55
C PRO A 8 -10.76 -43.75 -23.34
N VAL A 9 -10.76 -43.97 -24.66
CA VAL A 9 -11.82 -43.48 -25.56
C VAL A 9 -13.18 -44.06 -25.17
N GLU A 10 -13.20 -45.31 -24.72
CA GLU A 10 -14.35 -46.06 -24.22
C GLU A 10 -14.99 -45.44 -22.96
N GLU A 11 -14.23 -44.73 -22.13
CA GLU A 11 -14.72 -44.08 -20.90
C GLU A 11 -15.20 -42.63 -21.15
N ARG A 12 -14.82 -42.02 -22.26
CA ARG A 12 -15.19 -40.62 -22.58
C ARG A 12 -16.70 -40.37 -22.65
N PRO A 13 -17.55 -41.26 -23.19
CA PRO A 13 -19.00 -41.07 -23.20
C PRO A 13 -19.59 -40.92 -21.79
N GLU A 14 -19.10 -41.71 -20.83
CA GLU A 14 -19.55 -41.61 -19.44
C GLU A 14 -19.12 -40.29 -18.80
N PHE A 15 -17.88 -39.85 -19.06
CA PHE A 15 -17.41 -38.55 -18.63
C PHE A 15 -18.29 -37.40 -19.16
N HIS A 16 -18.62 -37.41 -20.45
CA HIS A 16 -19.48 -36.40 -21.07
C HIS A 16 -20.89 -36.39 -20.45
N ARG A 17 -21.47 -37.57 -20.20
CA ARG A 17 -22.75 -37.71 -19.49
C ARG A 17 -22.70 -37.10 -18.09
N ALA A 18 -21.66 -37.43 -17.31
CA ALA A 18 -21.48 -36.89 -15.97
C ALA A 18 -21.30 -35.35 -15.98
N ALA A 19 -20.58 -34.81 -16.96
CA ALA A 19 -20.40 -33.36 -17.11
C ALA A 19 -21.73 -32.65 -17.47
N LYS A 20 -22.53 -33.25 -18.34
CA LYS A 20 -23.87 -32.75 -18.69
C LYS A 20 -24.79 -32.73 -17.47
N ASP A 21 -24.81 -33.82 -16.69
CA ASP A 21 -25.60 -33.92 -15.47
C ASP A 21 -25.17 -32.90 -14.42
N PHE A 22 -23.86 -32.70 -14.25
CA PHE A 22 -23.32 -31.70 -13.35
C PHE A 22 -23.81 -30.28 -13.72
N LEU A 23 -23.72 -29.90 -14.99
CA LEU A 23 -24.18 -28.58 -15.43
C LEU A 23 -25.70 -28.43 -15.36
N ALA A 24 -26.47 -29.50 -15.59
CA ALA A 24 -27.93 -29.48 -15.47
C ALA A 24 -28.39 -29.26 -14.02
N ARG A 25 -27.68 -29.83 -13.05
CA ARG A 25 -27.96 -29.65 -11.61
C ARG A 25 -27.38 -28.35 -11.06
N ALA A 26 -26.30 -27.84 -11.64
CA ALA A 26 -25.66 -26.61 -11.19
C ALA A 26 -26.55 -25.39 -11.47
N ALA A 27 -26.83 -24.59 -10.43
CA ALA A 27 -27.56 -23.35 -10.62
C ALA A 27 -26.81 -22.41 -11.60
N PRO A 28 -27.48 -21.78 -12.58
CA PRO A 28 -26.83 -20.92 -13.58
C PRO A 28 -25.97 -19.80 -12.98
N LYS A 29 -26.31 -19.34 -11.77
CA LYS A 29 -25.54 -18.34 -11.01
C LYS A 29 -24.16 -18.85 -10.61
N VAL A 30 -24.02 -20.13 -10.25
CA VAL A 30 -22.75 -20.75 -9.85
C VAL A 30 -21.84 -20.92 -11.07
N VAL A 31 -22.39 -21.40 -12.19
CA VAL A 31 -21.63 -21.54 -13.44
C VAL A 31 -21.06 -20.20 -13.93
N ARG A 32 -21.79 -19.10 -13.73
CA ARG A 32 -21.30 -17.74 -14.04
C ARG A 32 -20.14 -17.26 -13.16
N GLN A 33 -19.90 -17.89 -12.02
CA GLN A 33 -18.76 -17.59 -11.15
C GLN A 33 -17.49 -18.36 -11.56
N PHE A 34 -17.61 -19.37 -12.43
CA PHE A 34 -16.45 -20.07 -12.97
C PHE A 34 -15.58 -19.10 -13.76
N SER A 35 -14.27 -19.34 -13.76
CA SER A 35 -13.36 -18.61 -14.64
C SER A 35 -13.80 -18.78 -16.11
N PRO A 36 -13.52 -17.80 -16.98
CA PRO A 36 -13.85 -17.89 -18.41
C PRO A 36 -13.37 -19.20 -19.05
N MET A 37 -12.12 -19.61 -18.75
CA MET A 37 -11.56 -20.88 -19.22
C MET A 37 -12.35 -22.10 -18.71
N ALA A 38 -12.70 -22.12 -17.43
CA ALA A 38 -13.48 -23.21 -16.84
C ALA A 38 -14.88 -23.32 -17.44
N ARG A 39 -15.53 -22.20 -17.79
CA ARG A 39 -16.83 -22.23 -18.51
C ARG A 39 -16.72 -22.92 -19.86
N VAL A 40 -15.67 -22.63 -20.62
CA VAL A 40 -15.44 -23.28 -21.92
C VAL A 40 -15.20 -24.78 -21.73
N LYS A 41 -14.31 -25.17 -20.82
CA LYS A 41 -14.02 -26.59 -20.54
C LYS A 41 -15.27 -27.39 -20.16
N TRP A 42 -16.07 -26.87 -19.24
CA TRP A 42 -17.31 -27.52 -18.83
C TRP A 42 -18.34 -27.57 -19.96
N HIS A 43 -18.42 -26.55 -20.80
CA HIS A 43 -19.31 -26.57 -21.96
C HIS A 43 -18.89 -27.62 -23.00
N LEU A 44 -17.60 -27.70 -23.34
CA LEU A 44 -17.08 -28.72 -24.28
C LEU A 44 -17.31 -30.13 -23.72
N ALA A 45 -17.04 -30.34 -22.42
CA ALA A 45 -17.32 -31.60 -21.75
C ALA A 45 -18.81 -31.98 -21.80
N ALA A 46 -19.72 -31.06 -21.49
CA ALA A 46 -21.16 -31.38 -21.49
C ALA A 46 -21.78 -31.52 -22.88
N SER A 47 -21.12 -30.99 -23.92
CA SER A 47 -21.59 -31.05 -25.32
C SER A 47 -20.98 -32.19 -26.13
N GLY A 48 -20.19 -33.06 -25.51
CA GLY A 48 -19.56 -34.20 -26.20
C GLY A 48 -18.40 -33.82 -27.12
N ARG A 49 -17.88 -32.59 -27.01
CA ARG A 49 -16.80 -32.06 -27.85
C ARG A 49 -15.43 -32.44 -27.27
N GLY A 50 -15.16 -33.74 -27.23
CA GLY A 50 -14.00 -34.34 -26.58
C GLY A 50 -12.67 -33.88 -27.18
N ASP A 51 -12.54 -33.86 -28.50
CA ASP A 51 -11.26 -33.52 -29.16
C ASP A 51 -10.86 -32.07 -28.88
N GLU A 52 -11.80 -31.12 -29.01
CA GLU A 52 -11.55 -29.72 -28.65
C GLU A 52 -11.24 -29.52 -27.15
N LEU A 53 -11.81 -30.37 -26.28
CA LEU A 53 -11.49 -30.36 -24.85
C LEU A 53 -10.06 -30.87 -24.61
N VAL A 54 -9.60 -31.88 -25.35
CA VAL A 54 -8.22 -32.37 -25.30
C VAL A 54 -7.25 -31.26 -25.73
N ASP A 55 -7.49 -30.64 -26.88
CA ASP A 55 -6.68 -29.53 -27.41
C ASP A 55 -6.60 -28.37 -26.41
N LEU A 56 -7.74 -27.98 -25.83
CA LEU A 56 -7.80 -26.92 -24.85
C LEU A 56 -7.00 -27.25 -23.57
N LEU A 57 -7.04 -28.50 -23.12
CA LEU A 57 -6.31 -28.93 -21.93
C LEU A 57 -4.80 -29.02 -22.17
N HIS A 58 -4.36 -29.44 -23.37
CA HIS A 58 -2.96 -29.37 -23.77
C HIS A 58 -2.48 -27.92 -23.82
N TYR A 59 -3.23 -27.05 -24.50
CA TYR A 59 -2.92 -25.63 -24.58
C TYR A 59 -2.83 -24.98 -23.19
N GLU A 60 -3.74 -25.28 -22.26
CA GLU A 60 -3.71 -24.73 -20.89
C GLU A 60 -2.51 -25.24 -20.07
N ARG A 61 -2.07 -26.48 -20.28
CA ARG A 61 -0.87 -27.04 -19.63
C ARG A 61 0.40 -26.33 -20.09
N GLU A 62 0.53 -26.09 -21.39
CA GLU A 62 1.66 -25.37 -22.00
C GLU A 62 1.62 -23.87 -21.72
N ASN A 63 0.41 -23.30 -21.63
CA ASN A 63 0.18 -21.86 -21.48
C ASN A 63 -0.74 -21.53 -20.29
N PRO A 64 -0.29 -21.75 -19.04
CA PRO A 64 -1.14 -21.57 -17.86
C PRO A 64 -1.77 -20.17 -17.79
N GLY A 65 -3.11 -20.13 -17.83
CA GLY A 65 -3.89 -18.90 -17.71
C GLY A 65 -3.90 -18.00 -18.95
N ALA A 66 -3.28 -18.41 -20.06
CA ALA A 66 -3.26 -17.63 -21.28
C ALA A 66 -4.53 -17.85 -22.11
N PHE A 67 -5.07 -16.79 -22.69
CA PHE A 67 -6.15 -16.80 -23.68
C PHE A 67 -6.14 -15.44 -24.37
N SER A 68 -6.94 -15.26 -25.44
CA SER A 68 -7.11 -13.95 -26.05
C SER A 68 -8.51 -13.41 -25.83
N VAL A 69 -8.62 -12.10 -25.63
CA VAL A 69 -9.88 -11.37 -25.54
C VAL A 69 -10.08 -10.58 -26.83
N ARG A 70 -11.18 -10.83 -27.52
CA ARG A 70 -11.58 -10.07 -28.73
C ARG A 70 -12.97 -9.47 -28.63
N GLY A 71 -13.32 -8.69 -29.65
CA GLY A 71 -14.62 -8.06 -29.85
C GLY A 71 -14.54 -6.53 -29.78
N LEU A 72 -15.67 -5.89 -30.09
CA LEU A 72 -15.80 -4.42 -30.02
C LEU A 72 -16.85 -4.02 -28.98
N ARG A 73 -18.12 -4.43 -29.17
CA ARG A 73 -19.23 -4.13 -28.25
C ARG A 73 -19.34 -5.11 -27.07
N ARG A 74 -18.81 -6.33 -27.22
CA ARG A 74 -18.78 -7.35 -26.16
C ARG A 74 -17.41 -8.04 -26.20
N ALA A 75 -16.79 -8.17 -25.04
CA ALA A 75 -15.59 -9.00 -24.89
C ALA A 75 -15.98 -10.47 -24.95
N ARG A 76 -15.23 -11.24 -25.72
CA ARG A 76 -15.36 -12.70 -25.82
C ARG A 76 -13.99 -13.38 -25.76
N ILE A 77 -13.98 -14.59 -25.24
CA ILE A 77 -12.78 -15.42 -25.17
C ILE A 77 -12.50 -16.04 -26.55
N GLU A 78 -11.22 -16.07 -26.90
CA GLU A 78 -10.69 -16.79 -28.04
C GLU A 78 -9.57 -17.72 -27.56
N LEU A 79 -9.65 -18.96 -28.03
CA LEU A 79 -8.78 -20.07 -27.67
C LEU A 79 -8.38 -20.79 -28.96
N PRO A 80 -7.12 -21.20 -29.12
CA PRO A 80 -6.73 -22.09 -30.21
C PRO A 80 -7.55 -23.39 -30.17
N GLY A 81 -7.92 -23.92 -31.33
CA GLY A 81 -8.68 -25.18 -31.45
C GLY A 81 -10.18 -25.08 -31.13
N VAL A 82 -10.67 -23.96 -30.59
CA VAL A 82 -12.09 -23.78 -30.24
C VAL A 82 -12.70 -22.59 -30.95
N GLU A 83 -13.62 -22.83 -31.87
CA GLU A 83 -14.30 -21.75 -32.59
C GLU A 83 -15.23 -20.96 -31.66
N SER A 84 -14.90 -19.70 -31.36
CA SER A 84 -15.66 -18.88 -30.39
C SER A 84 -17.15 -18.71 -30.77
N SER A 85 -17.47 -18.67 -32.07
CA SER A 85 -18.84 -18.58 -32.60
C SER A 85 -19.71 -19.79 -32.21
N SER A 86 -19.11 -20.98 -32.10
CA SER A 86 -19.75 -22.24 -31.74
C SER A 86 -20.17 -22.32 -30.26
N LEU A 87 -19.58 -21.47 -29.41
CA LEU A 87 -19.87 -21.44 -27.97
C LEU A 87 -21.07 -20.54 -27.66
N PRO A 88 -21.97 -20.90 -26.74
CA PRO A 88 -23.04 -20.01 -26.30
C PRO A 88 -22.52 -18.67 -25.78
N SER A 89 -23.31 -17.60 -25.95
CA SER A 89 -22.93 -16.25 -25.51
C SER A 89 -22.64 -16.16 -24.00
N SER A 90 -23.32 -16.97 -23.18
CA SER A 90 -23.10 -17.08 -21.73
C SER A 90 -21.78 -17.76 -21.35
N VAL A 91 -21.22 -18.56 -22.26
CA VAL A 91 -19.94 -19.27 -22.07
C VAL A 91 -18.80 -18.38 -22.55
N ARG A 92 -18.89 -17.85 -23.78
CA ARG A 92 -17.79 -17.11 -24.43
C ARG A 92 -17.64 -15.66 -23.98
N ASN A 93 -18.71 -14.99 -23.56
CA ASN A 93 -18.63 -13.56 -23.25
C ASN A 93 -18.06 -13.34 -21.85
N PHE A 94 -17.26 -12.28 -21.71
CA PHE A 94 -16.80 -11.80 -20.42
C PHE A 94 -17.81 -10.87 -19.78
N ASN A 95 -17.95 -10.96 -18.45
CA ASN A 95 -18.57 -9.92 -17.65
C ASN A 95 -17.52 -8.86 -17.24
N ARG A 96 -17.99 -7.74 -16.65
CA ARG A 96 -17.12 -6.61 -16.29
C ARG A 96 -16.05 -6.97 -15.26
N SER A 97 -16.34 -7.88 -14.33
CA SER A 97 -15.41 -8.27 -13.26
C SER A 97 -14.30 -9.22 -13.72
N GLU A 98 -14.46 -9.85 -14.88
CA GLU A 98 -13.53 -10.84 -15.43
C GLU A 98 -12.39 -10.24 -16.25
N LEU A 99 -12.43 -8.93 -16.49
CA LEU A 99 -11.37 -8.18 -17.16
C LEU A 99 -10.84 -7.07 -16.23
N PRO A 100 -10.32 -7.43 -15.03
CA PRO A 100 -9.83 -6.45 -14.08
C PRO A 100 -8.53 -5.81 -14.60
N VAL A 101 -8.36 -4.52 -14.32
CA VAL A 101 -7.04 -3.88 -14.47
C VAL A 101 -6.17 -4.31 -13.29
N ARG A 102 -5.02 -4.92 -13.58
CA ARG A 102 -3.95 -5.20 -12.62
C ARG A 102 -3.01 -4.01 -12.60
N GLY A 103 -2.96 -3.33 -11.46
CA GLY A 103 -2.12 -2.15 -11.26
C GLY A 103 -1.16 -2.34 -10.11
N LYS A 104 0.11 -1.99 -10.30
CA LYS A 104 1.17 -2.06 -9.30
C LYS A 104 1.93 -0.75 -9.24
N LEU A 105 2.17 -0.28 -8.02
CA LEU A 105 3.02 0.86 -7.73
C LEU A 105 4.47 0.39 -7.74
N LEU A 106 5.34 1.12 -8.43
CA LEU A 106 6.78 0.85 -8.45
C LEU A 106 7.54 1.91 -7.68
N ASP A 107 7.09 3.17 -7.75
CA ASP A 107 7.71 4.28 -7.05
C ASP A 107 6.68 5.32 -6.63
N LEU A 108 6.97 6.00 -5.52
CA LEU A 108 6.15 7.04 -4.91
C LEU A 108 7.06 8.03 -4.20
N GLY A 109 7.13 9.26 -4.71
CA GLY A 109 8.06 10.26 -4.18
C GLY A 109 7.63 11.68 -4.49
N TRP A 110 8.33 12.65 -3.92
CA TRP A 110 8.12 14.07 -4.18
C TRP A 110 9.20 14.60 -5.12
N GLU A 111 8.78 15.29 -6.17
CA GLU A 111 9.66 15.93 -7.16
C GLU A 111 9.02 17.26 -7.56
N ASP A 112 9.77 18.35 -7.46
CA ASP A 112 9.31 19.72 -7.80
C ASP A 112 7.94 20.10 -7.20
N GLY A 113 7.74 19.74 -5.93
CA GLY A 113 6.48 20.02 -5.20
C GLY A 113 5.28 19.16 -5.63
N LYS A 114 5.46 18.19 -6.53
CA LYS A 114 4.43 17.25 -6.98
C LYS A 114 4.69 15.87 -6.41
N LEU A 115 3.60 15.15 -6.15
CA LEU A 115 3.69 13.73 -5.82
C LEU A 115 3.81 12.94 -7.13
N LEU A 116 4.97 12.35 -7.36
CA LEU A 116 5.26 11.47 -8.47
C LEU A 116 4.81 10.04 -8.14
N VAL A 117 4.00 9.47 -9.03
CA VAL A 117 3.48 8.10 -8.92
C VAL A 117 3.92 7.34 -10.17
N LYS A 118 4.79 6.34 -10.00
CA LYS A 118 5.24 5.46 -11.10
C LYS A 118 4.73 4.05 -10.87
N GLY A 119 4.32 3.38 -11.93
CA GLY A 119 3.82 2.02 -11.84
C GLY A 119 3.50 1.43 -13.20
N TYR A 120 2.79 0.32 -13.19
CA TYR A 120 2.23 -0.25 -14.41
C TYR A 120 0.77 -0.64 -14.20
N ALA A 121 -0.01 -0.63 -15.29
CA ALA A 121 -1.41 -1.05 -15.27
C ALA A 121 -1.81 -1.71 -16.60
N TYR A 122 -2.23 -2.97 -16.53
CA TYR A 122 -2.65 -3.76 -17.69
C TYR A 122 -3.94 -4.54 -17.42
N ILE A 123 -4.63 -4.94 -18.49
CA ILE A 123 -5.71 -5.94 -18.41
C ILE A 123 -5.12 -7.26 -18.94
N PRO A 124 -5.11 -8.34 -18.14
CA PRO A 124 -4.62 -9.62 -18.62
C PRO A 124 -5.33 -10.05 -19.90
N ASN A 125 -4.57 -10.60 -20.84
CA ASN A 125 -5.10 -11.31 -22.01
C ASN A 125 -5.91 -10.45 -22.99
N VAL A 126 -5.80 -9.10 -22.92
CA VAL A 126 -6.46 -8.16 -23.85
C VAL A 126 -5.41 -7.51 -24.77
N PRO A 127 -5.17 -8.03 -25.99
CA PRO A 127 -4.10 -7.54 -26.86
C PRO A 127 -4.22 -6.05 -27.21
N SER A 128 -5.43 -5.54 -27.42
CA SER A 128 -5.66 -4.12 -27.75
C SER A 128 -5.26 -3.14 -26.63
N ALA A 129 -5.01 -3.65 -25.42
CA ALA A 129 -4.64 -2.85 -24.24
C ALA A 129 -3.13 -2.94 -23.88
N THR A 130 -2.30 -3.50 -24.76
CA THR A 130 -0.88 -3.79 -24.44
C THR A 130 0.13 -2.83 -25.09
N GLY A 131 -0.15 -2.31 -26.30
CA GLY A 131 0.84 -1.56 -27.07
C GLY A 131 1.10 -0.11 -26.60
N LYS A 132 2.17 0.51 -27.09
CA LYS A 132 2.56 1.91 -26.79
C LYS A 132 1.44 2.93 -26.99
N ARG A 133 0.57 2.70 -27.98
CA ARG A 133 -0.57 3.57 -28.32
C ARG A 133 -1.86 3.23 -27.57
N SER A 134 -1.85 2.22 -26.68
CA SER A 134 -3.03 1.87 -25.91
C SER A 134 -3.37 3.01 -24.94
N LEU A 135 -4.61 3.49 -24.98
CA LEU A 135 -5.05 4.58 -24.12
C LEU A 135 -5.14 4.10 -22.65
N ARG A 136 -4.62 4.92 -21.75
CA ARG A 136 -4.83 4.80 -20.30
C ARG A 136 -5.30 6.15 -19.78
N VAL A 137 -6.26 6.14 -18.86
CA VAL A 137 -6.80 7.36 -18.24
C VAL A 137 -6.61 7.25 -16.74
N ALA A 138 -6.02 8.27 -16.14
CA ALA A 138 -5.85 8.36 -14.70
C ALA A 138 -6.84 9.36 -14.10
N VAL A 139 -7.48 8.98 -13.00
CA VAL A 139 -8.41 9.85 -12.28
C VAL A 139 -8.24 9.67 -10.77
N LEU A 140 -8.21 10.79 -10.05
CA LEU A 140 -8.44 10.79 -8.61
C LEU A 140 -9.92 10.97 -8.35
N ARG A 141 -10.53 10.06 -7.60
CA ARG A 141 -11.93 10.17 -7.17
C ARG A 141 -12.00 10.45 -5.68
N ARG A 142 -12.67 11.54 -5.30
CA ARG A 142 -12.92 11.86 -3.88
C ARG A 142 -13.93 10.87 -3.31
N GLN A 143 -13.58 10.24 -2.20
CA GLN A 143 -14.48 9.35 -1.47
C GLN A 143 -15.67 10.13 -0.90
N GLY A 144 -16.84 9.49 -0.85
CA GLY A 144 -18.07 10.12 -0.35
C GLY A 144 -18.67 11.19 -1.27
N SER A 145 -18.10 11.46 -2.45
CA SER A 145 -18.67 12.42 -3.42
C SER A 145 -18.54 11.93 -4.86
N ARG A 146 -19.14 12.68 -5.80
CA ARG A 146 -18.97 12.46 -7.25
C ARG A 146 -17.77 13.21 -7.83
N SER A 147 -17.02 13.96 -7.02
CA SER A 147 -15.89 14.77 -7.48
C SER A 147 -14.75 13.90 -8.00
N THR A 148 -14.27 14.25 -9.19
CA THR A 148 -13.16 13.58 -9.86
C THR A 148 -12.18 14.60 -10.39
N LEU A 149 -10.89 14.29 -10.28
CA LEU A 149 -9.78 15.07 -10.82
C LEU A 149 -9.05 14.23 -11.87
N PRO A 150 -9.20 14.52 -13.17
CA PRO A 150 -8.45 13.82 -14.21
C PRO A 150 -6.97 14.20 -14.13
N LEU A 151 -6.12 13.20 -14.35
CA LEU A 151 -4.67 13.33 -14.26
C LEU A 151 -4.03 13.08 -15.62
N ARG A 152 -2.97 13.84 -15.91
CA ARG A 152 -2.11 13.58 -17.06
C ARG A 152 -1.27 12.35 -16.75
N ILE A 153 -1.28 11.39 -17.66
CA ILE A 153 -0.52 10.15 -17.57
C ILE A 153 0.49 10.10 -18.72
N ARG A 154 1.74 9.79 -18.39
CA ARG A 154 2.79 9.52 -19.37
C ARG A 154 2.98 8.02 -19.45
N THR A 155 2.77 7.42 -20.62
CA THR A 155 3.07 5.99 -20.83
C THR A 155 4.57 5.81 -21.02
N VAL A 156 5.13 4.83 -20.32
CA VAL A 156 6.57 4.49 -20.36
C VAL A 156 6.75 2.99 -20.56
N LEU A 157 7.94 2.59 -21.02
CA LEU A 157 8.33 1.20 -21.10
C LEU A 157 8.65 0.69 -19.69
N GLU A 158 8.03 -0.41 -19.27
CA GLU A 158 8.18 -1.05 -17.98
C GLU A 158 8.14 -2.60 -18.14
N PRO A 159 9.28 -3.24 -18.43
CA PRO A 159 9.35 -4.68 -18.67
C PRO A 159 8.98 -5.56 -17.46
N ARG A 160 9.05 -5.02 -16.23
CA ARG A 160 8.66 -5.78 -15.02
C ARG A 160 7.19 -6.16 -15.05
N ALA A 161 6.35 -5.41 -15.76
CA ALA A 161 4.94 -5.74 -15.93
C ALA A 161 4.74 -7.10 -16.62
N THR A 162 5.57 -7.43 -17.62
CA THR A 162 5.58 -8.73 -18.30
C THR A 162 6.21 -9.79 -17.43
N ALA A 163 7.36 -9.51 -16.80
CA ALA A 163 8.07 -10.46 -15.96
C ALA A 163 7.23 -10.94 -14.75
N GLU A 164 6.41 -10.06 -14.16
CA GLU A 164 5.53 -10.40 -13.05
C GLU A 164 4.15 -10.95 -13.49
N ALA A 165 3.81 -10.81 -14.78
CA ALA A 165 2.56 -11.35 -15.30
C ALA A 165 2.65 -12.88 -15.42
N LYS A 166 1.61 -13.55 -14.94
CA LYS A 166 1.44 -14.99 -15.17
C LYS A 166 0.93 -15.23 -16.59
N GLY A 167 1.64 -16.04 -17.37
CA GLY A 167 1.25 -16.48 -18.72
C GLY A 167 2.18 -15.93 -19.81
N ALA A 168 2.83 -16.84 -20.53
CA ALA A 168 3.96 -16.55 -21.43
C ALA A 168 3.60 -15.86 -22.77
N LEU A 169 2.31 -15.71 -23.10
CA LEU A 169 1.87 -15.29 -24.44
C LEU A 169 1.64 -13.78 -24.60
N HIS A 170 1.90 -12.96 -23.59
CA HIS A 170 1.52 -11.55 -23.58
C HIS A 170 2.66 -10.66 -23.09
N SER A 171 3.03 -9.66 -23.89
CA SER A 171 3.86 -8.54 -23.43
C SER A 171 2.97 -7.42 -22.89
N TYR A 172 3.36 -6.91 -21.73
CA TYR A 172 2.77 -5.75 -21.05
C TYR A 172 3.80 -4.64 -20.86
N ASP A 173 4.92 -4.64 -21.61
CA ASP A 173 6.02 -3.71 -21.35
C ASP A 173 5.59 -2.25 -21.54
N TRP A 174 4.68 -1.96 -22.46
CA TRP A 174 4.12 -0.61 -22.64
C TRP A 174 2.95 -0.29 -21.69
N SER A 175 2.83 -1.02 -20.58
CA SER A 175 1.83 -0.77 -19.53
C SER A 175 2.32 0.13 -18.40
N GLY A 176 3.59 0.52 -18.43
CA GLY A 176 4.19 1.48 -17.52
C GLY A 176 3.53 2.86 -17.61
N PHE A 177 3.48 3.56 -16.48
CA PHE A 177 3.00 4.91 -16.40
C PHE A 177 3.76 5.75 -15.38
N GLU A 178 3.73 7.05 -15.61
CA GLU A 178 4.09 8.07 -14.64
C GLU A 178 3.03 9.16 -14.56
N ILE A 179 2.77 9.62 -13.34
CA ILE A 179 1.78 10.64 -13.03
C ILE A 179 2.39 11.60 -12.02
N GLY A 180 2.45 12.88 -12.36
CA GLY A 180 2.74 13.96 -11.41
C GLY A 180 1.43 14.56 -10.87
N ILE A 181 1.23 14.49 -9.57
CA ILE A 181 0.04 15.01 -8.89
C ILE A 181 0.43 16.30 -8.17
N ASP A 182 -0.02 17.42 -8.71
CA ASP A 182 0.08 18.72 -8.04
C ASP A 182 -0.98 18.81 -6.92
N PRO A 183 -0.57 18.93 -5.64
CA PRO A 183 -1.50 19.00 -4.53
C PRO A 183 -2.45 20.19 -4.59
N SER A 184 -2.05 21.31 -5.21
CA SER A 184 -2.89 22.52 -5.32
C SER A 184 -4.22 22.24 -6.03
N ARG A 185 -4.24 21.26 -6.95
CA ARG A 185 -5.43 20.81 -7.67
C ARG A 185 -6.45 20.07 -6.80
N LEU A 186 -6.08 19.71 -5.56
CA LEU A 186 -6.99 19.09 -4.59
C LEU A 186 -7.77 20.14 -3.77
N ARG A 187 -7.42 21.43 -3.91
CA ARG A 187 -8.19 22.53 -3.33
C ARG A 187 -9.57 22.62 -3.98
N VAL A 188 -10.58 22.98 -3.19
CA VAL A 188 -11.94 23.23 -3.66
C VAL A 188 -12.23 24.71 -3.47
N ARG A 189 -12.49 25.43 -4.57
CA ARG A 189 -12.67 26.89 -4.57
C ARG A 189 -11.50 27.62 -3.88
N GLY A 190 -10.28 27.19 -4.15
CA GLY A 190 -9.05 27.77 -3.57
C GLY A 190 -8.74 27.36 -2.14
N GLN A 191 -9.63 26.62 -1.47
CA GLN A 191 -9.46 26.22 -0.07
C GLN A 191 -9.07 24.75 0.09
N TRP A 192 -8.23 24.46 1.08
CA TRP A 192 -7.97 23.09 1.50
C TRP A 192 -9.20 22.50 2.18
N GLN A 193 -9.63 21.32 1.74
CA GLN A 193 -10.72 20.58 2.37
C GLN A 193 -10.24 19.20 2.77
N PRO A 194 -10.59 18.71 3.98
CA PRO A 194 -10.30 17.34 4.34
C PRO A 194 -11.02 16.39 3.36
N GLY A 195 -10.31 15.35 2.94
CA GLY A 195 -10.85 14.41 1.97
C GLY A 195 -9.87 13.35 1.53
N THR A 196 -10.40 12.15 1.31
CA THR A 196 -9.62 11.04 0.75
C THR A 196 -9.94 10.87 -0.73
N TRP A 197 -8.91 10.69 -1.54
CA TRP A 197 -8.95 10.50 -2.98
C TRP A 197 -8.36 9.13 -3.32
N ARG A 198 -9.03 8.36 -4.18
CA ARG A 198 -8.49 7.09 -4.71
C ARG A 198 -8.03 7.29 -6.15
N LEU A 199 -6.82 6.82 -6.44
CA LEU A 199 -6.30 6.74 -7.81
C LEU A 199 -6.91 5.54 -8.53
N GLY A 200 -7.55 5.81 -9.66
CA GLY A 200 -8.04 4.79 -10.59
C GLY A 200 -7.37 4.94 -11.95
N ILE A 201 -6.93 3.82 -12.52
CA ILE A 201 -6.52 3.74 -13.93
C ILE A 201 -7.61 3.04 -14.73
N GLY A 202 -8.16 3.76 -15.70
CA GLY A 202 -9.10 3.28 -16.69
C GLY A 202 -8.38 2.85 -17.96
N ILE A 203 -8.71 1.67 -18.48
CA ILE A 203 -8.17 1.12 -19.72
C ILE A 203 -9.35 0.70 -20.61
N PRO A 204 -9.48 1.26 -21.83
CA PRO A 204 -10.46 0.81 -22.80
C PRO A 204 -10.20 -0.64 -23.21
N ARG A 205 -11.28 -1.41 -23.39
CA ARG A 205 -11.23 -2.81 -23.79
C ARG A 205 -12.50 -3.18 -24.57
N PRO A 206 -12.51 -4.29 -25.31
CA PRO A 206 -13.71 -4.79 -25.99
C PRO A 206 -14.94 -4.78 -25.07
N GLY A 207 -15.95 -3.96 -25.34
CA GLY A 207 -17.20 -3.84 -24.58
C GLY A 207 -17.25 -2.76 -23.50
N GLY A 208 -16.26 -1.87 -23.41
CA GLY A 208 -16.29 -0.68 -22.55
C GLY A 208 -14.94 -0.38 -21.86
N MET A 209 -14.98 0.11 -20.62
CA MET A 209 -13.77 0.46 -19.86
C MET A 209 -13.63 -0.40 -18.60
N SER A 210 -12.42 -0.91 -18.37
CA SER A 210 -12.06 -1.51 -17.08
C SER A 210 -11.33 -0.48 -16.25
N VAL A 211 -11.60 -0.46 -14.94
CA VAL A 211 -10.98 0.49 -14.00
C VAL A 211 -10.36 -0.31 -12.87
N GLY A 212 -9.09 -0.04 -12.56
CA GLY A 212 -8.35 -0.68 -11.47
C GLY A 212 -7.72 0.33 -10.54
N SER A 213 -7.46 -0.15 -9.32
CA SER A 213 -6.65 0.58 -8.35
C SER A 213 -5.17 0.21 -8.51
N ILE A 214 -4.30 1.12 -8.10
CA ILE A 214 -2.86 0.86 -8.04
C ILE A 214 -2.54 0.24 -6.67
N THR A 215 -1.91 -0.93 -6.69
CA THR A 215 -1.56 -1.66 -5.47
C THR A 215 -0.14 -1.41 -5.02
N LYS A 216 0.05 -1.38 -3.70
CA LYS A 216 1.31 -1.16 -2.99
C LYS A 216 2.39 -2.16 -3.43
N ASN A 217 3.65 -1.74 -3.42
CA ASN A 217 4.79 -2.66 -3.50
C ASN A 217 5.17 -3.21 -2.11
N ASN A 218 5.94 -4.29 -2.07
CA ASN A 218 6.41 -4.85 -0.80
C ASN A 218 7.74 -4.24 -0.32
N ALA A 219 8.39 -3.43 -1.16
CA ALA A 219 9.69 -2.81 -0.88
C ALA A 219 9.77 -1.38 -1.45
N GLY A 220 10.73 -0.61 -0.94
CA GLY A 220 11.01 0.76 -1.36
C GLY A 220 9.91 1.77 -1.00
N ALA A 221 9.99 2.99 -1.53
CA ALA A 221 9.03 4.06 -1.25
C ALA A 221 7.59 3.69 -1.63
N ALA A 222 7.40 2.90 -2.70
CA ALA A 222 6.12 2.32 -3.09
C ALA A 222 5.54 1.31 -2.08
N GLY A 223 6.35 0.92 -1.09
CA GLY A 223 6.02 0.04 0.03
C GLY A 223 5.75 0.78 1.35
N HIS A 224 5.72 2.11 1.37
CA HIS A 224 5.45 2.87 2.60
C HIS A 224 4.57 4.08 2.30
N SER A 225 3.79 4.50 3.29
CA SER A 225 3.07 5.78 3.18
C SER A 225 4.09 6.91 3.18
N CYS A 226 3.81 8.00 2.46
CA CYS A 226 4.60 9.22 2.53
C CYS A 226 3.70 10.41 2.82
N THR A 227 4.19 11.33 3.64
CA THR A 227 3.48 12.55 4.04
C THR A 227 4.25 13.79 3.60
N ARG A 228 3.53 14.85 3.22
CA ARG A 228 4.09 16.18 2.95
C ARG A 228 3.21 17.25 3.57
N ILE A 229 3.84 18.18 4.27
CA ILE A 229 3.16 19.40 4.72
C ILE A 229 2.97 20.30 3.49
N LEU A 230 1.72 20.70 3.25
CA LEU A 230 1.31 21.52 2.12
C LEU A 230 1.10 22.98 2.51
N ASP A 231 0.70 23.20 3.76
CA ASP A 231 0.32 24.48 4.32
C ASP A 231 0.29 24.36 5.85
N ASP A 232 0.06 25.47 6.54
CA ASP A 232 0.02 25.48 8.00
C ASP A 232 -1.20 24.68 8.55
N GLY A 233 -0.88 23.54 9.18
CA GLY A 233 -1.88 22.56 9.62
C GLY A 233 -2.57 21.82 8.46
N VAL A 234 -1.95 21.76 7.28
CA VAL A 234 -2.45 20.97 6.13
C VAL A 234 -1.36 20.06 5.61
N ARG A 235 -1.69 18.78 5.48
CA ARG A 235 -0.78 17.78 4.93
C ARG A 235 -1.45 16.88 3.90
N LEU A 236 -0.67 16.38 2.96
CA LEU A 236 -1.06 15.30 2.07
C LEU A 236 -0.43 14.00 2.56
N VAL A 237 -1.26 13.00 2.84
CA VAL A 237 -0.80 11.65 3.16
C VAL A 237 -1.08 10.75 1.95
N ALA A 238 -0.05 10.31 1.26
CA ALA A 238 -0.15 9.24 0.27
C ALA A 238 0.08 7.91 0.98
N GLY A 239 -1.00 7.18 1.23
CA GLY A 239 -0.97 5.93 1.98
C GLY A 239 -1.77 4.84 1.29
N PHE A 240 -2.11 3.80 2.05
CA PHE A 240 -2.77 2.62 1.50
C PHE A 240 -4.03 2.23 2.28
N ASP A 241 -5.03 1.73 1.56
CA ASP A 241 -6.23 1.09 2.10
C ASP A 241 -6.41 -0.27 1.41
N ARG A 242 -6.35 -1.35 2.17
CA ARG A 242 -6.31 -2.75 1.64
C ARG A 242 -5.32 -2.88 0.47
N ASN A 243 -4.09 -2.41 0.68
CA ASN A 243 -3.00 -2.32 -0.31
C ASN A 243 -3.25 -1.42 -1.52
N ARG A 244 -4.31 -0.63 -1.59
CA ARG A 244 -4.59 0.30 -2.70
C ARG A 244 -4.18 1.71 -2.35
N LEU A 245 -3.47 2.39 -3.25
CA LEU A 245 -3.03 3.77 -3.06
C LEU A 245 -4.22 4.71 -2.83
N LYS A 246 -4.13 5.51 -1.78
CA LYS A 246 -5.05 6.61 -1.45
C LYS A 246 -4.26 7.87 -1.11
N LEU A 247 -4.82 9.02 -1.45
CA LEU A 247 -4.29 10.32 -1.07
C LEU A 247 -5.28 10.99 -0.11
N SER A 248 -4.84 11.39 1.07
CA SER A 248 -5.68 12.08 2.03
C SER A 248 -5.16 13.51 2.22
N VAL A 249 -5.97 14.49 1.83
CA VAL A 249 -5.79 15.88 2.26
C VAL A 249 -6.30 15.93 3.69
N ASP A 250 -5.42 16.30 4.60
CA ASP A 250 -5.65 16.26 6.02
C ASP A 250 -5.43 17.65 6.61
N VAL A 251 -6.51 18.28 7.06
CA VAL A 251 -6.51 19.57 7.73
C VAL A 251 -6.60 19.30 9.22
N VAL A 252 -5.50 19.50 9.93
CA VAL A 252 -5.38 19.09 11.34
C VAL A 252 -5.92 20.21 12.24
N PRO A 253 -6.86 19.92 13.16
CA PRO A 253 -7.31 20.90 14.14
C PRO A 253 -6.25 21.15 15.22
N ALA A 254 -5.43 20.14 15.51
CA ALA A 254 -4.29 20.19 16.41
C ALA A 254 -3.22 19.17 15.99
N GLU A 255 -1.96 19.46 16.30
CA GLU A 255 -0.80 18.61 16.00
C GLU A 255 0.28 18.71 17.10
N ILE A 256 1.07 17.64 17.24
CA ILE A 256 2.22 17.59 18.15
C ILE A 256 3.42 18.27 17.47
N ILE A 257 4.08 19.17 18.19
CA ILE A 257 5.20 19.96 17.65
C ILE A 257 6.51 19.77 18.42
N ALA A 258 6.45 19.29 19.66
CA ALA A 258 7.63 19.02 20.46
C ALA A 258 7.36 17.94 21.51
N GLN A 259 8.45 17.35 21.98
CA GLN A 259 8.47 16.40 23.09
C GLN A 259 9.78 16.62 23.85
N GLU A 260 9.69 16.69 25.17
CA GLU A 260 10.80 16.90 26.09
C GLU A 260 10.63 15.96 27.27
N ALA A 261 11.72 15.38 27.77
CA ALA A 261 11.69 14.52 28.93
C ALA A 261 12.74 15.00 29.95
N ASP A 262 12.38 14.94 31.23
CA ASP A 262 13.25 15.28 32.37
C ASP A 262 13.68 14.04 33.18
N GLY A 263 13.60 12.86 32.55
CA GLY A 263 14.00 11.57 33.12
C GLY A 263 12.81 10.76 33.65
N GLU A 264 11.85 11.40 34.31
CA GLU A 264 10.67 10.73 34.88
C GLU A 264 9.39 11.07 34.13
N THR A 265 9.29 12.29 33.61
CA THR A 265 8.10 12.80 32.95
C THR A 265 8.40 13.21 31.52
N LEU A 266 7.49 12.86 30.62
CA LEU A 266 7.45 13.37 29.25
C LEU A 266 6.46 14.53 29.16
N THR A 267 6.95 15.70 28.75
CA THR A 267 6.11 16.82 28.33
C THR A 267 5.94 16.80 26.81
N VAL A 268 4.69 16.70 26.34
CA VAL A 268 4.34 16.76 24.92
C VAL A 268 3.69 18.11 24.63
N THR A 269 4.25 18.86 23.68
CA THR A 269 3.68 20.14 23.24
C THR A 269 2.86 19.95 21.97
N LEU A 270 1.62 20.44 22.02
CA LEU A 270 0.72 20.50 20.88
C LEU A 270 0.47 21.95 20.50
N ARG A 271 0.08 22.17 19.24
CA ARG A 271 -0.54 23.42 18.81
C ARG A 271 -1.91 23.16 18.20
N SER A 272 -2.87 24.06 18.42
CA SER A 272 -4.21 24.02 17.81
C SER A 272 -4.61 25.36 17.21
N ARG A 273 -5.51 25.35 16.22
CA ARG A 273 -5.96 26.61 15.61
C ARG A 273 -6.78 27.39 16.62
N VAL A 274 -6.53 28.70 16.75
CA VAL A 274 -7.34 29.59 17.59
C VAL A 274 -8.80 29.64 17.09
N THR A 275 -8.99 29.56 15.76
CA THR A 275 -10.31 29.56 15.13
C THR A 275 -10.94 28.17 15.03
N THR A 276 -10.47 27.19 15.81
CA THR A 276 -11.07 25.85 15.81
C THR A 276 -12.51 25.95 16.31
N PRO A 277 -13.50 25.32 15.66
CA PRO A 277 -14.86 25.28 16.19
C PRO A 277 -14.86 24.78 17.64
N ALA A 278 -15.72 25.32 18.51
CA ALA A 278 -15.69 25.01 19.95
C ALA A 278 -15.63 23.51 20.26
N GLY A 279 -16.40 22.69 19.52
CA GLY A 279 -16.39 21.23 19.68
C GLY A 279 -15.10 20.53 19.24
N LYS A 280 -14.25 21.16 18.42
CA LYS A 280 -12.96 20.63 17.96
C LYS A 280 -11.76 21.17 18.75
N TYR A 281 -12.00 21.89 19.84
CA TYR A 281 -10.96 22.30 20.76
C TYR A 281 -10.33 21.07 21.44
N PRO A 282 -8.99 20.91 21.45
CA PRO A 282 -8.35 19.76 22.07
C PRO A 282 -8.38 19.90 23.60
N THR A 283 -8.75 18.83 24.31
CA THR A 283 -8.92 18.83 25.78
C THR A 283 -7.96 17.89 26.50
N ALA A 284 -7.56 16.79 25.85
CA ALA A 284 -6.60 15.84 26.42
C ALA A 284 -5.76 15.16 25.32
N LEU A 285 -4.58 14.67 25.71
CA LEU A 285 -3.82 13.68 24.96
C LEU A 285 -4.05 12.31 25.58
N ARG A 286 -4.75 11.42 24.88
CA ARG A 286 -4.98 10.04 25.31
C ARG A 286 -3.83 9.15 24.85
N ILE A 287 -3.26 8.39 25.77
CA ILE A 287 -2.35 7.28 25.49
C ILE A 287 -3.07 5.99 25.83
N ASP A 288 -3.26 5.10 24.85
CA ASP A 288 -3.91 3.81 25.05
C ASP A 288 -3.09 2.62 24.52
N HIS A 289 -3.34 1.45 25.07
CA HIS A 289 -2.84 0.16 24.60
C HIS A 289 -4.00 -0.84 24.59
N GLU A 290 -4.67 -0.91 23.44
CA GLU A 290 -5.86 -1.75 23.22
C GLU A 290 -5.70 -3.20 23.71
N PRO A 291 -4.59 -3.93 23.47
CA PRO A 291 -4.45 -5.32 23.92
C PRO A 291 -4.51 -5.52 25.44
N SER A 292 -4.09 -4.54 26.25
CA SER A 292 -4.17 -4.62 27.72
C SER A 292 -5.36 -3.85 28.30
N GLY A 293 -6.13 -3.15 27.46
CA GLY A 293 -7.19 -2.25 27.91
C GLY A 293 -6.70 -0.98 28.63
N PHE A 294 -5.39 -0.73 28.66
CA PHE A 294 -4.83 0.47 29.29
C PHE A 294 -5.22 1.72 28.49
N ALA A 295 -5.67 2.76 29.18
CA ALA A 295 -5.89 4.08 28.62
C ALA A 295 -5.73 5.13 29.71
N THR A 296 -5.00 6.20 29.40
CA THR A 296 -4.89 7.39 30.26
C THR A 296 -5.13 8.64 29.44
N ASP A 297 -5.90 9.58 30.00
CA ASP A 297 -6.15 10.90 29.42
C ASP A 297 -5.30 11.93 30.15
N LEU A 298 -4.34 12.50 29.44
CA LEU A 298 -3.46 13.54 29.95
C LEU A 298 -4.12 14.90 29.66
N PRO A 299 -4.63 15.63 30.67
CA PRO A 299 -5.31 16.89 30.44
C PRO A 299 -4.38 17.91 29.79
N LEU A 300 -4.88 18.64 28.79
CA LEU A 300 -4.10 19.68 28.13
C LEU A 300 -4.11 20.97 28.94
N GLN A 301 -2.92 21.42 29.34
CA GLN A 301 -2.71 22.74 29.91
C GLN A 301 -2.50 23.74 28.78
N GLN A 302 -3.41 24.70 28.67
CA GLN A 302 -3.32 25.78 27.70
C GLN A 302 -2.14 26.70 28.02
N GLY A 303 -1.32 26.96 27.02
CA GLY A 303 -0.26 27.96 27.04
C GLY A 303 -0.60 29.20 26.22
N GLU A 304 0.42 29.96 25.86
CA GLU A 304 0.27 31.17 25.07
C GLU A 304 0.01 30.87 23.59
N THR A 305 -0.47 31.88 22.87
CA THR A 305 -0.54 31.84 21.40
C THR A 305 0.84 32.15 20.84
N GLY A 306 1.39 31.23 20.05
CA GLY A 306 2.68 31.44 19.40
C GLY A 306 2.61 32.53 18.32
N ALA A 307 3.78 33.02 17.89
CA ALA A 307 3.90 34.00 16.80
C ALA A 307 3.32 33.49 15.46
N ASP A 308 3.11 32.18 15.32
CA ASP A 308 2.44 31.55 14.18
C ASP A 308 0.90 31.67 14.24
N GLY A 309 0.34 32.27 15.30
CA GLY A 309 -1.11 32.41 15.49
C GLY A 309 -1.80 31.13 15.97
N TRP A 310 -1.04 30.11 16.40
CA TRP A 310 -1.59 28.88 16.98
C TRP A 310 -1.49 28.88 18.50
N LEU A 311 -2.54 28.36 19.15
CA LEU A 311 -2.56 28.19 20.60
C LEU A 311 -1.71 26.99 21.01
N ARG A 312 -0.84 27.16 22.01
CA ARG A 312 -0.03 26.06 22.56
C ARG A 312 -0.76 25.32 23.66
N HIS A 313 -0.49 24.02 23.74
CA HIS A 313 -0.96 23.14 24.81
C HIS A 313 0.16 22.21 25.25
N THR A 314 0.14 21.83 26.52
CA THR A 314 1.07 20.82 27.05
C THR A 314 0.31 19.68 27.72
N ALA A 315 0.77 18.46 27.48
CA ALA A 315 0.37 17.27 28.20
C ALA A 315 1.60 16.70 28.92
N ARG A 316 1.43 16.21 30.14
CA ARG A 316 2.49 15.53 30.89
C ARG A 316 2.14 14.05 31.07
N LEU A 317 3.11 13.17 30.83
CA LEU A 317 3.01 11.73 31.01
C LEU A 317 4.13 11.28 31.93
N ASP A 318 3.79 10.72 33.09
CA ASP A 318 4.78 10.10 33.95
C ASP A 318 5.08 8.69 33.41
N PHE A 319 6.35 8.37 33.21
CA PHE A 319 6.71 7.07 32.63
C PHE A 319 6.30 5.89 33.53
N ALA A 320 6.18 6.13 34.84
CA ALA A 320 5.71 5.16 35.82
C ALA A 320 4.25 4.72 35.58
N ASP A 321 3.44 5.53 34.89
CA ASP A 321 2.04 5.21 34.59
C ASP A 321 1.88 4.21 33.44
N LEU A 322 2.96 3.95 32.68
CA LEU A 322 2.90 3.10 31.51
C LEU A 322 3.07 1.62 31.86
N PRO A 323 2.13 0.74 31.47
CA PRO A 323 2.28 -0.69 31.69
C PRO A 323 3.45 -1.27 30.89
N VAL A 324 4.44 -1.81 31.59
CA VAL A 324 5.64 -2.40 30.97
C VAL A 324 5.53 -3.92 30.76
N ASP A 325 4.39 -4.51 31.09
CA ASP A 325 4.17 -5.95 30.95
C ASP A 325 4.31 -6.41 29.50
N GLY A 326 5.14 -7.43 29.30
CA GLY A 326 5.39 -8.01 27.98
C GLY A 326 6.46 -7.29 27.16
N VAL A 327 7.11 -6.26 27.71
CA VAL A 327 8.36 -5.70 27.17
C VAL A 327 9.47 -6.73 27.33
N ARG A 328 10.06 -7.17 26.22
CA ARG A 328 11.18 -8.12 26.20
C ARG A 328 11.99 -7.94 24.91
N PRO A 329 13.22 -8.49 24.80
CA PRO A 329 13.99 -8.42 23.56
C PRO A 329 13.15 -8.86 22.35
N GLY A 330 13.13 -8.04 21.30
CA GLY A 330 12.34 -8.26 20.08
C GLY A 330 10.83 -7.98 20.19
N LYS A 331 10.30 -7.58 21.36
CA LYS A 331 8.88 -7.27 21.55
C LYS A 331 8.70 -5.94 22.30
N ALA A 332 8.20 -4.93 21.58
CA ALA A 332 7.81 -3.63 22.13
C ALA A 332 6.32 -3.60 22.49
N VAL A 333 5.96 -2.84 23.52
CA VAL A 333 4.59 -2.44 23.82
C VAL A 333 4.33 -1.12 23.11
N LYS A 334 3.42 -1.14 22.12
CA LYS A 334 3.15 0.02 21.24
C LYS A 334 1.86 0.70 21.66
N TYR A 335 1.95 1.96 22.03
CA TYR A 335 0.80 2.75 22.43
C TYR A 335 0.25 3.56 21.26
N ARG A 336 -1.04 3.83 21.35
CA ARG A 336 -1.76 4.74 20.48
C ARG A 336 -1.90 6.08 21.18
N ALA A 337 -1.39 7.14 20.55
CA ALA A 337 -1.68 8.50 20.95
C ALA A 337 -2.89 9.05 20.17
N LEU A 338 -3.84 9.65 20.89
CA LEU A 338 -5.04 10.27 20.35
C LEU A 338 -5.22 11.65 20.97
N ILE A 339 -5.59 12.64 20.16
CA ILE A 339 -6.07 13.94 20.66
C ILE A 339 -7.57 13.79 20.91
N VAL A 340 -7.99 14.10 22.14
CA VAL A 340 -9.40 14.15 22.56
C VAL A 340 -9.90 15.58 22.37
N PHE A 341 -11.09 15.73 21.80
CA PHE A 341 -11.71 17.03 21.58
C PHE A 341 -12.91 17.26 22.51
N ALA A 342 -13.30 18.53 22.66
CA ALA A 342 -14.41 18.95 23.50
C ALA A 342 -15.77 18.32 23.10
N ASP A 343 -15.95 17.92 21.84
CA ASP A 343 -17.13 17.18 21.37
C ASP A 343 -17.10 15.67 21.67
N GLY A 344 -16.09 15.21 22.43
CA GLY A 344 -15.89 13.80 22.79
C GLY A 344 -15.29 12.94 21.67
N THR A 345 -15.08 13.50 20.47
CA THR A 345 -14.42 12.76 19.40
C THR A 345 -12.92 12.69 19.63
N THR A 346 -12.29 11.67 19.04
CA THR A 346 -10.84 11.49 19.10
C THR A 346 -10.24 11.41 17.70
N ARG A 347 -8.95 11.70 17.62
CA ARG A 347 -8.17 11.60 16.38
C ARG A 347 -6.75 11.15 16.68
N ARG A 348 -6.14 10.37 15.79
CA ARG A 348 -4.71 10.03 15.89
C ARG A 348 -3.88 11.30 16.10
N ALA A 349 -3.03 11.29 17.11
CA ALA A 349 -2.11 12.39 17.34
C ALA A 349 -1.05 12.37 16.23
N THR A 350 -0.92 13.51 15.55
CA THR A 350 -0.10 13.66 14.34
C THR A 350 1.00 14.66 14.58
N GLY A 351 2.21 14.36 14.11
CA GLY A 351 3.31 15.32 14.14
C GLY A 351 3.08 16.47 13.16
N GLY A 352 3.55 17.65 13.54
CA GLY A 352 3.64 18.82 12.67
C GLY A 352 4.79 18.71 11.67
N ALA A 353 5.25 19.86 11.15
CA ALA A 353 6.28 19.89 10.11
C ALA A 353 7.66 19.38 10.54
N LYS A 354 7.99 19.54 11.82
CA LYS A 354 9.21 18.97 12.39
C LYS A 354 8.90 17.56 12.88
N HIS A 355 9.78 16.61 12.57
CA HIS A 355 9.67 15.26 13.12
C HIS A 355 9.83 15.33 14.64
N VAL A 356 8.85 14.77 15.34
CA VAL A 356 8.86 14.67 16.80
C VAL A 356 9.14 13.20 17.12
N THR A 357 10.43 12.87 17.19
CA THR A 357 10.94 11.54 17.55
C THR A 357 11.90 11.66 18.73
N GLY A 358 12.16 10.55 19.41
CA GLY A 358 13.17 10.51 20.47
C GLY A 358 13.17 9.19 21.21
N VAL A 359 14.24 8.98 21.98
CA VAL A 359 14.41 7.80 22.84
C VAL A 359 14.82 8.30 24.22
N HIS A 360 14.08 7.85 25.22
CA HIS A 360 14.29 8.22 26.61
C HIS A 360 14.58 6.97 27.43
N PRO A 361 15.74 6.90 28.11
CA PRO A 361 16.07 5.77 28.97
C PRO A 361 15.04 5.59 30.09
N LEU A 362 14.71 4.34 30.39
CA LEU A 362 13.88 3.95 31.54
C LEU A 362 14.63 2.93 32.41
N PRO A 363 14.24 2.74 33.68
CA PRO A 363 14.82 1.71 34.54
C PRO A 363 14.73 0.30 33.93
N GLU A 364 15.62 -0.59 34.39
CA GLU A 364 15.69 -2.02 34.00
C GLU A 364 16.01 -2.26 32.51
N GLY A 365 16.83 -1.39 31.90
CA GLY A 365 17.27 -1.57 30.50
C GLY A 365 16.13 -1.41 29.48
N ARG A 366 15.11 -0.63 29.85
CA ARG A 366 14.00 -0.22 28.98
C ARG A 366 14.24 1.17 28.44
N GLU A 367 13.47 1.52 27.43
CA GLU A 367 13.40 2.87 26.89
C GLU A 367 11.97 3.18 26.44
N PHE A 368 11.60 4.46 26.55
CA PHE A 368 10.44 5.01 25.90
C PHE A 368 10.87 5.63 24.56
N ALA A 369 10.42 5.04 23.46
CA ALA A 369 10.74 5.53 22.13
C ALA A 369 9.50 6.16 21.49
N ILE A 370 9.66 7.37 20.97
CA ILE A 370 8.69 8.05 20.13
C ILE A 370 9.16 7.88 18.70
N LEU A 371 8.45 7.04 17.95
CA LEU A 371 8.67 6.86 16.52
C LEU A 371 7.61 7.59 15.72
N THR A 372 7.83 7.68 14.41
CA THR A 372 6.79 8.07 13.45
C THR A 372 6.48 6.91 12.50
N ASP A 373 5.23 6.85 12.04
CA ASP A 373 4.85 5.95 10.94
C ASP A 373 4.88 6.70 9.60
N GLY A 374 4.70 5.98 8.49
CA GLY A 374 4.68 6.62 7.17
C GLY A 374 3.54 7.63 6.96
N ALA A 375 2.57 7.70 7.88
CA ALA A 375 1.51 8.72 7.85
C ALA A 375 1.85 9.95 8.73
N GLY A 376 2.98 9.95 9.43
CA GLY A 376 3.40 11.03 10.32
C GLY A 376 2.62 11.04 11.64
N ASN A 377 2.17 9.89 12.13
CA ASN A 377 1.53 9.81 13.45
C ASN A 377 2.59 9.75 14.55
N PHE A 378 2.24 10.26 15.73
CA PHE A 378 3.02 10.11 16.94
C PHE A 378 2.81 8.69 17.48
N THR A 379 3.87 7.87 17.48
CA THR A 379 3.79 6.44 17.84
C THR A 379 4.72 6.13 19.02
N PRO A 380 4.22 6.34 20.26
CA PRO A 380 4.97 6.02 21.47
C PRO A 380 5.01 4.51 21.70
N GLN A 381 6.14 4.01 22.21
CA GLN A 381 6.32 2.61 22.57
C GLN A 381 7.30 2.47 23.73
N VAL A 382 7.05 1.50 24.61
CA VAL A 382 8.04 1.04 25.58
C VAL A 382 8.69 -0.22 25.03
N ARG A 383 10.01 -0.27 25.05
CA ARG A 383 10.80 -1.40 24.54
C ARG A 383 12.07 -1.61 25.35
N THR A 384 12.76 -2.72 25.12
CA THR A 384 14.17 -2.87 25.50
C THR A 384 15.03 -1.95 24.66
N VAL A 385 16.20 -1.57 25.17
CA VAL A 385 17.15 -0.71 24.44
C VAL A 385 17.43 -1.27 23.06
N GLN A 386 17.19 -0.48 22.01
CA GLN A 386 17.31 -0.89 20.61
C GLN A 386 17.94 0.22 19.77
N PRO A 387 18.76 -0.13 18.76
CA PRO A 387 19.29 0.87 17.85
C PRO A 387 18.15 1.56 17.09
N LEU A 388 18.21 2.88 17.00
CA LEU A 388 17.29 3.70 16.22
C LEU A 388 18.08 4.51 15.19
N VAL A 389 17.87 4.21 13.91
CA VAL A 389 18.38 5.05 12.81
C VAL A 389 17.61 6.37 12.81
N ASP A 390 18.33 7.48 12.87
CA ASP A 390 17.78 8.84 12.87
C ASP A 390 18.26 9.70 11.70
N SER A 391 19.33 9.29 10.99
CA SER A 391 19.73 9.88 9.71
C SER A 391 20.11 8.83 8.67
N VAL A 392 19.82 9.15 7.40
CA VAL A 392 20.19 8.38 6.21
C VAL A 392 20.58 9.37 5.12
N GLU A 393 21.85 9.35 4.71
CA GLU A 393 22.41 10.32 3.78
C GLU A 393 23.25 9.63 2.70
N TRP A 394 23.22 10.15 1.48
CA TRP A 394 24.16 9.76 0.43
C TRP A 394 25.39 10.66 0.50
N THR A 395 26.59 10.07 0.54
CA THR A 395 27.84 10.80 0.42
C THR A 395 28.12 11.16 -1.04
N ALA A 396 29.03 12.10 -1.27
CA ALA A 396 29.42 12.50 -2.63
C ALA A 396 30.08 11.33 -3.41
N GLU A 397 30.68 10.39 -2.69
CA GLU A 397 31.33 9.18 -3.21
C GLU A 397 30.35 8.03 -3.50
N GLY A 398 29.04 8.27 -3.31
CA GLY A 398 27.99 7.28 -3.56
C GLY A 398 27.80 6.26 -2.44
N GLU A 399 28.33 6.52 -1.24
CA GLU A 399 28.04 5.68 -0.07
C GLU A 399 26.74 6.10 0.59
N LEU A 400 26.00 5.14 1.15
CA LEU A 400 24.88 5.38 2.04
C LEU A 400 25.38 5.37 3.49
N LEU A 401 25.33 6.54 4.12
CA LEU A 401 25.65 6.74 5.53
C LEU A 401 24.38 6.59 6.37
N LEU A 402 24.39 5.66 7.31
CA LEU A 402 23.34 5.47 8.31
C LEU A 402 23.88 5.92 9.67
N SER A 403 23.19 6.82 10.35
CA SER A 403 23.49 7.15 11.75
C SER A 403 22.29 6.95 12.64
N GLY A 404 22.55 6.75 13.92
CA GLY A 404 21.49 6.57 14.89
C GLY A 404 21.95 6.62 16.33
N VAL A 405 20.99 6.42 17.23
CA VAL A 405 21.19 6.34 18.68
C VAL A 405 21.17 4.88 19.11
N TYR A 406 22.09 4.50 19.98
CA TYR A 406 22.11 3.23 20.67
C TYR A 406 22.87 3.37 22.00
N THR A 407 22.15 3.23 23.11
CA THR A 407 22.69 3.39 24.49
C THR A 407 22.94 2.06 25.20
N GLY A 408 22.85 0.93 24.47
CA GLY A 408 23.09 -0.41 25.02
C GLY A 408 24.55 -0.87 24.87
N PRO A 409 24.85 -2.15 25.18
CA PRO A 409 26.19 -2.72 25.08
C PRO A 409 26.66 -2.82 23.62
N ALA A 410 27.41 -1.80 23.16
CA ALA A 410 27.85 -1.64 21.77
C ALA A 410 28.82 -2.74 21.32
N GLU A 411 29.67 -3.22 22.21
CA GLU A 411 30.70 -4.23 21.95
C GLU A 411 30.15 -5.60 21.51
N GLN A 412 28.86 -5.87 21.78
CA GLN A 412 28.18 -7.11 21.41
C GLN A 412 27.41 -7.00 20.10
N MET A 413 27.33 -5.80 19.51
CA MET A 413 26.47 -5.52 18.37
C MET A 413 27.19 -5.68 17.03
N LYS A 414 26.45 -6.23 16.06
CA LYS A 414 26.85 -6.30 14.65
C LYS A 414 25.73 -5.72 13.81
N MET A 415 26.08 -4.92 12.80
CA MET A 415 25.12 -4.54 11.78
C MET A 415 25.16 -5.53 10.63
N VAL A 416 23.99 -6.01 10.20
CA VAL A 416 23.86 -6.96 9.10
C VAL A 416 22.79 -6.47 8.14
N LEU A 417 23.15 -6.35 6.87
CA LEU A 417 22.21 -6.16 5.78
C LEU A 417 21.66 -7.52 5.33
N ARG A 418 20.35 -7.71 5.45
CA ARG A 418 19.66 -8.96 5.09
C ARG A 418 18.81 -8.79 3.83
N HIS A 419 19.04 -9.61 2.81
CA HIS A 419 18.22 -9.70 1.62
C HIS A 419 17.20 -10.86 1.75
N THR A 420 15.99 -10.55 2.19
CA THR A 420 14.95 -11.56 2.51
C THR A 420 14.48 -12.39 1.31
N GLY A 421 14.56 -11.88 0.09
CA GLY A 421 14.18 -12.63 -1.12
C GLY A 421 15.21 -13.67 -1.56
N ARG A 422 16.47 -13.53 -1.12
CA ARG A 422 17.59 -14.42 -1.47
C ARG A 422 18.13 -15.19 -0.26
N ASN A 423 17.66 -14.86 0.93
CA ASN A 423 18.17 -15.36 2.21
C ASN A 423 19.68 -15.13 2.38
N GLU A 424 20.16 -13.95 1.96
CA GLU A 424 21.56 -13.54 2.09
C GLU A 424 21.73 -12.54 3.24
N ASP A 425 22.80 -12.71 4.03
CA ASP A 425 23.19 -11.82 5.12
C ASP A 425 24.61 -11.26 4.86
N ARG A 426 24.78 -9.94 4.99
CA ARG A 426 26.06 -9.24 4.80
C ARG A 426 26.39 -8.39 6.04
N PRO A 427 27.47 -8.69 6.79
CA PRO A 427 27.89 -7.82 7.88
C PRO A 427 28.37 -6.48 7.33
N LEU A 428 28.01 -5.40 8.01
CA LEU A 428 28.45 -4.04 7.71
C LEU A 428 29.36 -3.53 8.83
N PRO A 429 30.47 -2.83 8.51
CA PRO A 429 31.19 -2.07 9.50
C PRO A 429 30.26 -1.06 10.17
N VAL A 430 30.30 -1.04 11.49
CA VAL A 430 29.54 -0.09 12.32
C VAL A 430 30.47 0.44 13.41
N GLU A 431 30.48 1.76 13.54
CA GLU A 431 31.24 2.49 14.55
C GLU A 431 30.25 2.92 15.65
N PHE A 432 30.63 2.76 16.91
CA PHE A 432 29.86 3.23 18.05
C PHE A 432 30.68 4.25 18.85
N ALA A 433 30.08 5.40 19.16
CA ALA A 433 30.69 6.44 19.98
C ALA A 433 29.60 7.27 20.65
N ASP A 434 29.76 7.59 21.94
CA ASP A 434 28.89 8.50 22.69
C ASP A 434 27.39 8.19 22.60
N GLY A 435 27.03 6.90 22.69
CA GLY A 435 25.63 6.46 22.59
C GLY A 435 25.03 6.57 21.18
N ARG A 436 25.87 6.76 20.16
CA ARG A 436 25.49 6.81 18.74
C ARG A 436 26.19 5.71 17.96
N PHE A 437 25.62 5.37 16.81
CA PHE A 437 26.26 4.48 15.84
C PHE A 437 26.28 5.10 14.45
N THR A 438 27.27 4.71 13.66
CA THR A 438 27.41 5.07 12.26
C THR A 438 27.79 3.85 11.44
N ALA A 439 27.12 3.63 10.30
CA ALA A 439 27.43 2.56 9.37
C ALA A 439 27.44 3.08 7.93
N ARG A 440 28.33 2.55 7.11
CA ARG A 440 28.49 2.92 5.70
C ARG A 440 28.22 1.71 4.81
N LEU A 441 27.49 1.95 3.72
CA LEU A 441 27.09 0.93 2.75
C LEU A 441 27.34 1.46 1.33
N ARG A 442 27.87 0.63 0.43
CA ARG A 442 27.92 0.91 -1.01
C ARG A 442 27.02 -0.07 -1.75
N PRO A 443 25.72 0.26 -1.97
CA PRO A 443 24.77 -0.71 -2.52
C PRO A 443 25.12 -1.19 -3.93
N ASP A 444 25.80 -0.36 -4.71
CA ASP A 444 26.19 -0.57 -6.11
C ASP A 444 27.39 -1.53 -6.27
N THR A 445 28.26 -1.62 -5.27
CA THR A 445 29.42 -2.51 -5.27
C THR A 445 29.23 -3.74 -4.40
N MET A 446 28.03 -3.97 -3.85
CA MET A 446 27.75 -5.17 -3.06
C MET A 446 27.82 -6.40 -3.97
N PRO A 447 28.75 -7.34 -3.74
CA PRO A 447 28.86 -8.51 -4.58
C PRO A 447 27.56 -9.33 -4.50
N THR A 448 26.94 -9.59 -5.64
CA THR A 448 25.90 -10.60 -5.76
C THR A 448 26.52 -11.97 -5.57
N TYR A 449 25.96 -12.80 -4.69
CA TYR A 449 26.26 -14.23 -4.71
C TYR A 449 25.64 -14.89 -5.94
#